data_AF-A0A951JLV1-F1
#
_entry.id   AF-A0A951JLV1-F1
#
_cell.length_a   1.000
_cell.length_b   1.000
_cell.length_c   1.000
_cell.angle_alpha   90.00
_cell.angle_beta   90.00
_cell.angle_gamma   90.00
#
_symmetry.space_group_name_H-M   'P 1'
#
loop_
_entity.id
_entity.type
_entity.pdbx_description
1 polymer ?
#
loop_
_entity_poly.entity_id
_entity_poly.type
_entity_poly.pdbx_seq_one_letter_code
_entity_poly.pdbx_strand_id
1 'polypeptide(L)'
;MIQGADRPETLDHAVRVVAKAVEVGGVLMLVVAALVASGLLFRDWRRAGAFGPAYKAYRRNLGRGILLGLEFLVIADIIRTVAVEPSFNNLGVLAIIVLIRTFLSFALEVEIEGRFPWNAAEKEDRSPGVHEGV
;
A
#
# COMPACT_ATOMS: atom_id res chain seq x y z
N MET A 1 17.48 -33.64 -29.04
CA MET A 1 18.37 -33.00 -28.04
C MET A 1 18.33 -31.50 -28.23
N ILE A 2 17.32 -30.81 -27.70
CA ILE A 2 17.28 -29.35 -27.58
C ILE A 2 16.52 -29.07 -26.28
N GLN A 3 16.97 -28.05 -25.51
CA GLN A 3 16.39 -27.48 -24.29
C GLN A 3 16.62 -28.22 -22.96
N GLY A 4 17.64 -27.77 -22.22
CA GLY A 4 17.81 -28.13 -20.82
C GLY A 4 18.73 -27.25 -19.96
N ALA A 5 19.51 -26.30 -20.52
CA ALA A 5 20.68 -25.79 -19.79
C ALA A 5 20.62 -24.33 -19.23
N ASP A 6 19.83 -23.39 -19.76
CA ASP A 6 20.01 -21.95 -19.41
C ASP A 6 18.87 -21.27 -18.63
N ARG A 7 18.03 -22.02 -17.90
CA ARG A 7 16.79 -21.48 -17.28
C ARG A 7 16.90 -20.81 -15.88
N PRO A 8 17.97 -20.93 -15.06
CA PRO A 8 17.99 -20.25 -13.75
C PRO A 8 18.43 -18.78 -13.84
N GLU A 9 19.50 -18.46 -14.58
CA GLU A 9 20.08 -17.10 -14.57
C GLU A 9 19.23 -16.04 -15.30
N THR A 10 18.49 -16.43 -16.33
CA THR A 10 17.58 -15.54 -17.06
C THR A 10 16.32 -15.23 -16.27
N LEU A 11 15.77 -16.20 -15.53
CA LEU A 11 14.59 -16.00 -14.68
C LEU A 11 14.92 -15.07 -13.52
N ASP A 12 16.05 -15.29 -12.84
CA ASP A 12 16.50 -14.41 -11.76
C ASP A 12 16.69 -12.97 -12.21
N HIS A 13 17.25 -12.77 -13.40
CA HIS A 13 17.45 -11.44 -13.96
C HIS A 13 16.12 -10.77 -14.33
N ALA A 14 15.22 -11.49 -14.99
CA ALA A 14 13.89 -11.00 -15.32
C ALA A 14 13.10 -10.62 -14.07
N VAL A 15 13.10 -11.48 -13.04
CA VAL A 15 12.38 -11.22 -11.79
C VAL A 15 12.94 -10.01 -11.06
N ARG A 16 14.27 -9.85 -10.99
CA ARG A 16 14.90 -8.66 -10.39
C ARG A 16 14.49 -7.37 -11.13
N VAL A 17 14.46 -7.39 -12.46
CA VAL A 17 14.06 -6.24 -13.27
C VAL A 17 12.60 -5.88 -13.01
N VAL A 18 11.70 -6.87 -13.00
CA VAL A 18 10.27 -6.64 -12.72
C VAL A 18 10.08 -6.12 -11.31
N ALA A 19 10.69 -6.76 -10.30
CA ALA A 19 10.61 -6.31 -8.91
C ALA A 19 11.07 -4.85 -8.75
N LYS A 20 12.18 -4.49 -9.41
CA LYS A 20 12.71 -3.13 -9.36
C LYS A 20 11.81 -2.13 -10.07
N ALA A 21 11.23 -2.49 -11.21
CA ALA A 21 10.29 -1.64 -11.92
C ALA A 21 9.02 -1.37 -11.08
N VAL A 22 8.48 -2.40 -10.43
CA VAL A 22 7.31 -2.26 -9.54
C VAL A 22 7.67 -1.42 -8.30
N GLU A 23 8.84 -1.64 -7.70
CA GLU A 23 9.36 -0.84 -6.57
C GLU A 23 9.44 0.65 -6.95
N VAL A 24 10.09 0.95 -8.09
CA VAL A 24 10.22 2.32 -8.60
C VAL A 24 8.84 2.93 -8.87
N GLY A 25 7.92 2.17 -9.47
CA GLY A 25 6.54 2.60 -9.69
C GLY A 25 5.81 2.98 -8.39
N GLY A 26 5.91 2.13 -7.36
CA GLY A 26 5.33 2.39 -6.04
C GLY A 26 5.92 3.64 -5.38
N VAL A 27 7.24 3.79 -5.40
CA VAL A 27 7.91 5.00 -4.88
C VAL A 27 7.48 6.24 -5.66
N LEU A 28 7.38 6.17 -6.98
CA LEU A 28 6.90 7.28 -7.81
C LEU A 28 5.47 7.66 -7.46
N MET A 29 4.58 6.69 -7.23
CA MET A 29 3.21 6.97 -6.77
C MET A 29 3.19 7.71 -5.43
N LEU A 30 4.01 7.30 -4.45
CA LEU A 30 4.12 7.99 -3.16
C LEU A 30 4.56 9.45 -3.34
N VAL A 31 5.57 9.67 -4.17
CA VAL A 31 6.09 11.01 -4.46
C VAL A 31 5.03 11.87 -5.16
N VAL A 32 4.37 11.34 -6.19
CA VAL A 32 3.32 12.05 -6.92
C VAL A 32 2.15 12.39 -6.01
N ALA A 33 1.70 11.45 -5.18
CA ALA A 33 0.65 11.69 -4.20
C ALA A 33 1.01 12.83 -3.23
N ALA A 34 2.24 12.82 -2.71
CA ALA A 34 2.73 13.86 -1.81
C ALA A 34 2.80 15.23 -2.49
N LEU A 35 3.32 15.29 -3.71
CA LEU A 35 3.42 16.53 -4.48
C LEU A 35 2.04 17.10 -4.84
N VAL A 36 1.12 16.25 -5.32
CA VAL A 36 -0.25 16.66 -5.66
C VAL A 36 -0.99 17.15 -4.42
N ALA A 37 -0.95 16.39 -3.31
CA ALA A 37 -1.60 16.80 -2.07
C ALA A 37 -1.04 18.13 -1.56
N SER A 38 0.29 18.30 -1.56
CA SER A 38 0.95 19.53 -1.11
C SER A 38 0.61 20.73 -2.00
N GLY A 39 0.57 20.54 -3.32
CA GLY A 39 0.17 21.57 -4.27
C GLY A 39 -1.28 22.02 -4.08
N LEU A 40 -2.19 21.08 -3.84
CA LEU A 40 -3.59 21.38 -3.52
C LEU A 40 -3.74 22.14 -2.20
N LEU A 41 -3.02 21.71 -1.15
CA LEU A 41 -3.00 22.42 0.15
C LEU A 41 -2.53 23.86 -0.02
N PHE A 42 -1.41 24.07 -0.72
CA PHE A 42 -0.84 25.40 -0.93
C PHE A 42 -1.79 26.29 -1.74
N ARG A 43 -2.42 25.75 -2.78
CA ARG A 43 -3.42 26.46 -3.58
C ARG A 43 -4.64 26.88 -2.74
N ASP A 44 -5.18 25.95 -1.97
CA ASP A 44 -6.41 26.17 -1.21
C ASP A 44 -6.15 27.10 -0.01
N TRP A 45 -4.98 27.01 0.63
CA TRP A 45 -4.53 27.96 1.65
C TRP A 45 -4.39 29.38 1.09
N ARG A 46 -3.73 29.54 -0.07
CA ARG A 46 -3.55 30.86 -0.71
C ARG A 46 -4.85 31.49 -1.21
N ARG A 47 -5.85 30.68 -1.60
CA ARG A 47 -7.14 31.19 -2.11
C ARG A 47 -8.16 31.48 -1.01
N ALA A 48 -8.25 30.62 0.00
CA ALA A 48 -9.34 30.68 0.98
C ALA A 48 -8.90 31.14 2.38
N GLY A 49 -7.59 31.18 2.68
CA GLY A 49 -7.06 31.55 4.00
C GLY A 49 -7.39 30.58 5.16
N ALA A 50 -8.24 29.57 4.93
CA ALA A 50 -8.70 28.62 5.93
C ALA A 50 -7.80 27.37 5.97
N PHE A 51 -6.74 27.42 6.78
CA PHE A 51 -5.77 26.33 6.92
C PHE A 51 -6.38 25.01 7.43
N GLY A 52 -7.35 25.07 8.35
CA GLY A 52 -7.95 23.87 8.95
C GLY A 52 -8.63 22.93 7.95
N PRO A 53 -9.62 23.39 7.17
CA PRO A 53 -10.27 22.58 6.13
C PRO A 53 -9.28 22.08 5.04
N ALA A 54 -8.33 22.93 4.64
CA ALA A 54 -7.33 22.59 3.64
C ALA A 54 -6.39 21.47 4.15
N TYR A 55 -5.99 21.52 5.42
CA TYR A 55 -5.17 20.48 6.05
C TYR A 55 -5.90 19.14 6.18
N LYS A 56 -7.20 19.16 6.49
CA LYS A 56 -8.02 17.93 6.53
C LYS A 56 -8.15 17.28 5.15
N ALA A 57 -8.30 18.09 4.10
CA ALA A 57 -8.31 17.60 2.72
C ALA A 57 -6.93 17.05 2.31
N TYR A 58 -5.85 17.75 2.67
CA TYR A 58 -4.47 17.30 2.46
C TYR A 58 -4.23 15.92 3.06
N ARG A 59 -4.54 15.72 4.35
CA ARG A 59 -4.37 14.42 5.03
C ARG A 59 -5.11 13.28 4.33
N ARG A 60 -6.37 13.51 3.89
CA ARG A 60 -7.12 12.48 3.15
C ARG A 60 -6.51 12.14 1.80
N ASN A 61 -6.11 13.14 1.02
CA ASN A 61 -5.54 12.93 -0.31
C ASN A 61 -4.18 12.26 -0.23
N LEU A 62 -3.34 12.70 0.72
CA LEU A 62 -2.06 12.09 1.00
C LEU A 62 -2.23 10.63 1.46
N GLY A 63 -3.14 10.38 2.41
CA GLY A 63 -3.42 9.03 2.90
C GLY A 63 -3.86 8.06 1.81
N ARG A 64 -4.78 8.47 0.93
CA ARG A 64 -5.23 7.64 -0.21
C ARG A 64 -4.09 7.33 -1.18
N GLY A 65 -3.25 8.32 -1.49
CA GLY A 65 -2.11 8.10 -2.38
C GLY A 65 -1.00 7.26 -1.74
N ILE A 66 -0.79 7.37 -0.43
CA ILE A 66 0.11 6.49 0.31
C ILE A 66 -0.41 5.05 0.26
N LEU A 67 -1.70 4.81 0.51
CA LEU A 67 -2.30 3.48 0.47
C LEU A 67 -2.07 2.82 -0.90
N LEU A 68 -2.34 3.54 -2.00
CA LEU A 68 -2.08 3.06 -3.34
C LEU A 68 -0.59 2.75 -3.58
N GLY A 69 0.31 3.66 -3.20
CA GLY A 69 1.74 3.42 -3.33
C GLY A 69 2.20 2.20 -2.55
N LEU A 70 1.63 1.97 -1.36
CA LEU A 70 1.92 0.80 -0.54
C LEU A 70 1.46 -0.51 -1.20
N GLU A 71 0.31 -0.54 -1.88
CA GLU A 71 -0.13 -1.72 -2.66
C GLU A 71 0.93 -2.16 -3.69
N PHE A 72 1.49 -1.20 -4.43
CA PHE A 72 2.55 -1.49 -5.40
C PHE A 72 3.84 -1.95 -4.73
N LEU A 73 4.21 -1.32 -3.62
CA LEU A 73 5.35 -1.77 -2.82
C LEU A 73 5.09 -3.18 -2.25
N VAL A 74 3.83 -3.62 -2.10
CA VAL A 74 3.49 -5.00 -1.67
C VAL A 74 3.89 -6.00 -2.71
N ILE A 75 3.52 -5.71 -3.93
CA ILE A 75 3.84 -6.56 -5.05
C ILE A 75 5.37 -6.64 -5.21
N ALA A 76 6.09 -5.53 -5.10
CA ALA A 76 7.55 -5.50 -5.20
C ALA A 76 8.25 -6.39 -4.16
N ASP A 77 7.79 -6.35 -2.90
CA ASP A 77 8.37 -7.17 -1.82
C ASP A 77 8.03 -8.65 -1.97
N ILE A 78 6.81 -9.00 -2.38
CA ILE A 78 6.42 -10.41 -2.63
C ILE A 78 7.29 -11.00 -3.75
N ILE A 79 7.47 -10.27 -4.85
CA ILE A 79 8.28 -10.75 -5.98
C ILE A 79 9.73 -11.00 -5.54
N ARG A 80 10.32 -10.08 -4.78
CA ARG A 80 11.71 -10.20 -4.31
C ARG A 80 11.91 -11.38 -3.37
N THR A 81 10.89 -11.71 -2.60
CA THR A 81 11.01 -12.67 -1.50
C THR A 81 10.70 -14.09 -1.94
N VAL A 82 9.76 -14.28 -2.87
CA VAL A 82 9.42 -15.58 -3.44
C VAL A 82 10.45 -16.07 -4.47
N ALA A 83 11.15 -15.17 -5.15
CA ALA A 83 12.02 -15.52 -6.28
C ALA A 83 13.50 -15.73 -5.95
N VAL A 84 13.95 -15.46 -4.73
CA VAL A 84 15.36 -15.66 -4.32
C VAL A 84 15.45 -16.96 -3.52
N GLU A 85 16.44 -17.80 -3.85
CA GLU A 85 16.65 -19.12 -3.24
C GLU A 85 16.34 -19.16 -1.73
N PRO A 86 15.45 -20.08 -1.30
CA PRO A 86 15.00 -20.16 0.08
C PRO A 86 16.14 -20.66 0.98
N SER A 87 16.87 -19.72 1.58
CA SER A 87 17.81 -19.92 2.68
C SER A 87 17.17 -19.42 3.97
N PHE A 88 17.39 -20.11 5.11
CA PHE A 88 16.88 -19.66 6.42
C PHE A 88 17.31 -18.23 6.77
N ASN A 89 18.48 -17.78 6.30
CA ASN A 89 18.95 -16.42 6.51
C ASN A 89 18.16 -15.41 5.66
N ASN A 90 17.88 -15.75 4.40
CA ASN A 90 17.05 -14.95 3.50
C ASN A 90 15.60 -14.90 4.00
N LEU A 91 15.08 -16.01 4.52
CA LEU A 91 13.75 -16.10 5.12
C LEU A 91 13.62 -15.23 6.38
N GLY A 92 14.67 -15.13 7.20
CA GLY A 92 14.69 -14.25 8.38
C GLY A 92 14.58 -12.77 8.03
N VAL A 93 15.37 -12.31 7.05
CA VAL A 93 15.29 -10.94 6.54
C VAL A 93 13.92 -10.66 5.92
N LEU A 94 13.40 -11.61 5.13
CA LEU A 94 12.05 -11.55 4.57
C LEU A 94 10.97 -11.40 5.65
N ALA A 95 11.01 -12.23 6.70
CA ALA A 95 10.03 -12.18 7.79
C ALA A 95 10.00 -10.81 8.48
N ILE A 96 11.18 -10.20 8.69
CA ILE A 96 11.30 -8.85 9.27
C ILE A 96 10.69 -7.80 8.34
N ILE A 97 10.99 -7.85 7.03
CA ILE A 97 10.45 -6.91 6.04
C ILE A 97 8.93 -6.99 6.01
N VAL A 98 8.35 -8.21 5.94
CA VAL A 98 6.90 -8.41 5.93
C VAL A 98 6.25 -7.92 7.22
N LEU A 99 6.89 -8.13 8.37
CA LEU A 99 6.40 -7.68 9.66
C LEU A 99 6.35 -6.14 9.76
N ILE A 100 7.45 -5.47 9.41
CA ILE A 100 7.51 -3.99 9.36
C ILE A 100 6.41 -3.46 8.46
N ARG A 101 6.24 -4.09 7.30
CA ARG A 101 5.31 -3.66 6.28
C ARG A 101 3.86 -3.83 6.67
N THR A 102 3.51 -4.97 7.27
CA THR A 102 2.17 -5.20 7.83
C THR A 102 1.86 -4.17 8.90
N PHE A 103 2.82 -3.91 9.81
CA PHE A 103 2.65 -2.93 10.88
C PHE A 103 2.44 -1.50 10.34
N LEU A 104 3.26 -1.05 9.38
CA LEU A 104 3.14 0.29 8.80
C LEU A 104 1.84 0.46 8.01
N SER A 105 1.46 -0.53 7.21
CA SER A 105 0.21 -0.48 6.44
C SER A 105 -0.99 -0.40 7.36
N PHE A 106 -1.02 -1.25 8.39
CA PHE A 106 -2.05 -1.25 9.44
C PHE A 106 -2.11 0.09 10.20
N ALA A 107 -0.96 0.63 10.62
CA ALA A 107 -0.91 1.90 11.35
C ALA A 107 -1.47 3.07 10.53
N LEU A 108 -1.16 3.11 9.23
CA LEU A 108 -1.65 4.15 8.32
C LEU A 108 -3.16 4.03 8.07
N GLU A 109 -3.67 2.82 7.90
CA GLU A 109 -5.09 2.57 7.72
C GLU A 109 -5.89 3.02 8.97
N VAL A 110 -5.41 2.69 10.16
CA VAL A 110 -5.98 3.16 11.43
C VAL A 110 -5.93 4.69 11.56
N GLU A 111 -4.84 5.35 11.17
CA GLU A 111 -4.75 6.82 11.20
C GLU A 111 -5.75 7.48 10.22
N ILE A 112 -5.94 6.88 9.05
CA ILE A 112 -6.84 7.41 8.02
C ILE A 112 -8.32 7.21 8.41
N GLU A 113 -8.68 6.02 8.89
CA GLU A 113 -10.07 5.67 9.21
C GLU A 113 -10.50 6.11 10.61
N GLY A 114 -9.54 6.36 11.51
CA GLY A 114 -9.77 6.73 12.89
C GLY A 114 -10.44 5.64 13.72
N ARG A 115 -10.48 4.41 13.22
CA ARG A 115 -11.06 3.23 13.87
C ARG A 115 -10.18 2.02 13.58
N PHE A 116 -10.21 1.04 14.47
CA PHE A 116 -9.55 -0.23 14.20
C PHE A 116 -10.36 -1.07 13.20
N PRO A 117 -9.71 -1.87 12.33
CA PRO A 117 -10.39 -2.61 11.27
C PRO A 117 -11.39 -3.65 11.80
N TRP A 118 -11.15 -4.22 12.98
CA TRP A 118 -12.09 -5.16 13.61
C TRP A 118 -13.39 -4.49 14.11
N ASN A 119 -13.46 -3.16 14.17
CA ASN A 119 -14.68 -2.42 14.54
C ASN A 119 -15.55 -2.07 13.31
N ALA A 120 -15.11 -2.39 12.08
CA ALA A 120 -15.87 -2.08 10.86
C ALA A 120 -17.02 -3.07 10.58
N ALA A 121 -16.93 -4.30 11.11
CA ALA A 121 -17.86 -5.40 10.82
C ALA A 121 -19.23 -5.30 11.54
N GLU A 122 -19.47 -4.31 12.39
CA GLU A 122 -20.66 -4.27 13.25
C GLU A 122 -21.91 -3.65 12.59
N LYS A 123 -21.86 -3.26 11.30
CA LYS A 123 -22.99 -2.58 10.63
C LYS A 123 -23.69 -3.33 9.51
N GLU A 124 -23.27 -4.53 9.13
CA GLU A 124 -23.95 -5.29 8.07
C GLU A 124 -25.06 -6.23 8.60
N ASP A 125 -25.10 -6.52 9.92
CA ASP A 125 -26.05 -7.45 10.54
C ASP A 125 -27.24 -6.77 11.25
N ARG A 126 -27.58 -5.54 10.87
CA ARG A 126 -28.84 -4.88 11.30
C ARG A 126 -29.67 -4.46 10.10
N SER A 127 -30.06 -5.43 9.28
CA SER A 127 -31.33 -5.31 8.57
C SER A 127 -32.44 -5.59 9.59
N PRO A 128 -33.23 -4.60 10.02
CA PRO A 128 -34.40 -4.88 10.83
C PRO A 128 -35.36 -5.70 9.96
N GLY A 129 -35.57 -6.95 10.34
CA GLY A 129 -36.65 -7.77 9.82
C GLY A 129 -37.94 -6.97 9.94
N VAL A 130 -38.56 -6.73 8.79
CA VAL A 130 -39.85 -6.05 8.65
C VAL A 130 -40.86 -6.78 9.53
N HIS A 131 -41.35 -6.11 10.57
CA HIS A 131 -42.61 -6.49 11.20
C HIS A 131 -43.73 -6.13 10.21
N GLU A 132 -44.08 -7.07 9.35
CA GLU A 132 -45.35 -7.04 8.62
C GLU A 132 -46.40 -7.74 9.48
N GLY A 133 -47.44 -6.98 9.83
CA GLY A 133 -48.46 -7.37 10.79
C GLY A 133 -49.45 -8.41 10.27
N VAL A 134 -50.03 -9.13 11.23
CA VAL A 134 -51.39 -9.72 11.16
C VAL A 134 -52.03 -9.51 12.53
#